data_AF-A0A258G2T9-F1
#
_entry.id   AF-A0A258G2T9-F1
#
_cell.length_a   1.000
_cell.length_b   1.000
_cell.length_c   1.000
_cell.angle_alpha   90.00
_cell.angle_beta   90.00
_cell.angle_gamma   90.00
#
_symmetry.space_group_name_H-M   'P 1'
#
loop_
_entity.id
_entity.type
_entity.pdbx_description
1 polymer ?
#
loop_
_entity_poly.entity_id
_entity_poly.type
_entity_poly.pdbx_seq_one_letter_code
_entity_poly.pdbx_strand_id
1 'polypeptide(L)'
;MTVAPVVLLLGTGAAIGAFMGYRYLRGQRNSQALAGLHLLLGIGGLEVMVMLLRGAPSGEAVAHRAMGSTVALVIAGALLTGLFVPIIAKSRPGIVGGWLAVHATVATIGFSMLLFWALGT
;
A
#
# COMPACT_ATOMS: atom_id res chain seq x y z
N MET A 1 8.58 -0.40 -20.43
CA MET A 1 8.44 0.52 -19.25
C MET A 1 8.83 -0.18 -17.95
N THR A 2 9.40 0.51 -16.96
CA THR A 2 9.89 -0.11 -15.72
C THR A 2 8.85 -0.02 -14.58
N VAL A 3 8.70 -1.11 -13.82
CA VAL A 3 7.84 -1.17 -12.61
C VAL A 3 8.51 -0.45 -11.41
N ALA A 4 9.78 -0.04 -11.56
CA ALA A 4 10.59 0.55 -10.50
C ALA A 4 9.95 1.73 -9.75
N PRO A 5 9.30 2.72 -10.41
CA PRO A 5 8.66 3.82 -9.68
C PRO A 5 7.55 3.36 -8.74
N VAL A 6 6.77 2.35 -9.16
CA VAL A 6 5.71 1.73 -8.34
C VAL A 6 6.32 1.04 -7.12
N VAL A 7 7.38 0.27 -7.33
CA VAL A 7 8.10 -0.43 -6.25
C VAL A 7 8.70 0.56 -5.25
N LEU A 8 9.29 1.66 -5.71
CA LEU A 8 9.87 2.67 -4.84
C LEU A 8 8.81 3.38 -3.99
N LEU A 9 7.70 3.81 -4.61
CA LEU A 9 6.62 4.51 -3.90
C LEU A 9 5.94 3.60 -2.88
N LEU A 10 5.49 2.42 -3.31
CA LEU A 10 4.79 1.48 -2.44
C LEU A 10 5.74 0.83 -1.42
N GLY A 11 7.01 0.61 -1.77
CA GLY A 11 8.03 0.10 -0.85
C GLY A 11 8.37 1.12 0.24
N THR A 12 8.49 2.40 -0.10
CA THR A 12 8.64 3.47 0.90
C THR A 12 7.41 3.56 1.79
N GLY A 13 6.20 3.47 1.20
CA GLY A 13 4.94 3.38 1.93
C GLY A 13 4.91 2.20 2.91
N ALA A 14 5.34 1.01 2.48
CA ALA A 14 5.41 -0.20 3.30
C ALA A 14 6.41 -0.05 4.45
N ALA A 15 7.60 0.54 4.19
CA ALA A 15 8.59 0.81 5.23
C ALA A 15 8.06 1.78 6.31
N ILE A 16 7.38 2.85 5.88
CA ILE A 16 6.72 3.78 6.81
C ILE A 16 5.60 3.08 7.59
N GLY A 17 4.79 2.25 6.93
CA GLY A 17 3.74 1.46 7.57
C GLY A 17 4.29 0.52 8.65
N ALA A 18 5.37 -0.20 8.35
CA ALA A 18 6.07 -1.07 9.29
C ALA A 18 6.63 -0.27 10.49
N PHE A 19 7.24 0.89 10.23
CA PHE A 19 7.74 1.78 11.28
C PHE A 19 6.60 2.29 12.19
N MET A 20 5.47 2.69 11.61
CA MET A 20 4.28 3.10 12.37
C MET A 20 3.71 1.95 13.21
N GLY A 21 3.66 0.73 12.64
CA GLY A 21 3.22 -0.48 13.34
C GLY A 21 4.14 -0.81 14.51
N TYR A 22 5.46 -0.72 14.33
CA TYR A 22 6.44 -0.89 15.39
C TYR A 22 6.26 0.14 16.52
N ARG A 23 6.07 1.42 16.19
CA ARG A 23 5.76 2.46 17.19
C ARG A 23 4.47 2.15 17.95
N TYR A 24 3.43 1.70 17.25
CA TYR A 24 2.18 1.28 17.86
C TYR A 24 2.38 0.12 18.86
N LEU A 25 3.16 -0.91 18.51
CA LEU A 25 3.49 -2.03 19.39
C LEU A 25 4.29 -1.58 20.63
N ARG A 26 5.05 -0.49 20.52
CA ARG A 26 5.74 0.15 21.66
C ARG A 26 4.85 1.10 22.47
N GLY A 27 3.56 1.19 22.17
CA GLY A 27 2.64 2.14 22.82
C GLY A 27 2.91 3.60 22.48
N GLN A 28 3.71 3.87 21.43
CA GLN A 28 4.04 5.23 21.00
C GLN A 28 3.00 5.75 20.01
N ARG A 29 2.65 7.03 20.15
CA ARG A 29 1.75 7.70 19.19
C ARG A 29 2.48 7.96 17.88
N ASN A 30 1.80 7.72 16.76
CA ASN A 30 2.24 8.15 15.43
C ASN A 30 1.80 9.60 15.18
N SER A 31 2.61 10.38 14.48
CA SER A 31 2.25 11.75 14.10
C SER A 31 1.28 11.75 12.92
N GLN A 32 0.42 12.77 12.84
CA GLN A 32 -0.51 12.93 11.72
C GLN A 32 0.22 13.13 10.39
N ALA A 33 1.36 13.83 10.40
CA ALA A 33 2.20 14.00 9.22
C ALA A 33 2.72 12.66 8.67
N LEU A 34 3.14 11.74 9.55
CA LEU A 34 3.63 10.42 9.15
C LEU A 34 2.51 9.55 8.56
N ALA A 35 1.32 9.59 9.17
CA ALA A 35 0.13 8.91 8.64
C ALA A 35 -0.31 9.50 7.29
N GLY A 36 -0.26 10.83 7.14
CA GLY A 36 -0.56 11.52 5.89
C GLY A 36 0.43 11.15 4.78
N LEU A 37 1.73 11.15 5.07
CA LEU A 37 2.75 10.72 4.11
C LEU A 37 2.56 9.26 3.67
N HIS A 38 2.29 8.36 4.62
CA HIS A 38 1.99 6.96 4.31
C HIS A 38 0.78 6.82 3.37
N LEU A 39 -0.30 7.56 3.65
CA LEU A 39 -1.50 7.57 2.80
C LEU A 39 -1.19 8.11 1.40
N LEU A 40 -0.47 9.22 1.29
CA LEU A 40 -0.10 9.81 0.00
C LEU A 40 0.78 8.87 -0.85
N LEU A 41 1.74 8.20 -0.23
CA LEU A 41 2.56 7.18 -0.92
C LEU A 41 1.72 5.99 -1.39
N GLY A 42 0.75 5.55 -0.58
CA GLY A 42 -0.19 4.50 -0.97
C GLY A 42 -1.07 4.89 -2.16
N ILE A 43 -1.69 6.08 -2.11
CA ILE A 43 -2.53 6.61 -3.20
C ILE A 43 -1.67 6.82 -4.46
N GLY A 44 -0.57 7.55 -4.36
CA GLY A 44 0.28 7.87 -5.50
C GLY A 44 0.93 6.63 -6.13
N GLY A 45 1.38 5.68 -5.31
CA GLY A 45 1.90 4.41 -5.80
C GLY A 45 0.85 3.58 -6.56
N LEU A 46 -0.39 3.53 -6.04
CA LEU A 46 -1.50 2.87 -6.73
C LEU A 46 -1.89 3.59 -8.03
N GLU A 47 -1.93 4.92 -8.03
CA GLU A 47 -2.21 5.71 -9.24
C GLU A 47 -1.17 5.47 -10.33
N VAL A 48 0.12 5.55 -10.01
CA VAL A 48 1.22 5.26 -10.94
C VAL A 48 1.13 3.82 -11.46
N MET A 49 0.76 2.87 -10.60
CA MET A 49 0.55 1.48 -11.01
C MET A 49 -0.61 1.35 -12.01
N VAL A 50 -1.73 2.01 -11.77
CA VAL A 50 -2.89 2.00 -12.69
C VAL A 50 -2.53 2.68 -14.02
N MET A 51 -1.80 3.78 -13.99
CA MET A 51 -1.27 4.44 -15.20
C MET A 51 -0.40 3.49 -16.01
N LEU A 52 0.54 2.81 -15.34
CA LEU A 52 1.42 1.82 -15.94
C LEU A 52 0.62 0.66 -16.58
N LEU A 53 -0.40 0.14 -15.89
CA LEU A 53 -1.30 -0.91 -16.42
C LEU A 53 -2.18 -0.44 -17.57
N ARG A 54 -2.34 0.87 -17.77
CA ARG A 54 -3.03 1.50 -18.90
C ARG A 54 -2.08 1.88 -20.05
N GLY A 55 -0.79 1.60 -19.90
CA GLY A 55 0.24 1.88 -20.89
C GLY A 55 0.78 3.31 -20.84
N ALA A 56 0.39 4.14 -19.87
CA ALA A 56 0.97 5.47 -19.74
C ALA A 56 2.40 5.42 -19.17
N PRO A 57 3.32 6.33 -19.58
CA PRO A 57 3.11 7.37 -20.60
C PRO A 57 3.42 6.94 -22.05
N SER A 58 4.03 5.76 -22.26
CA SER A 58 4.59 5.38 -23.58
C SER A 58 3.58 4.81 -24.59
N GLY A 59 2.39 4.41 -24.13
CA GLY A 59 1.40 3.64 -24.89
C GLY A 59 1.63 2.12 -24.88
N GLU A 60 2.77 1.64 -24.36
CA GLU A 60 3.11 0.22 -24.37
C GLU A 60 2.38 -0.56 -23.27
N ALA A 61 1.80 -1.72 -23.61
CA ALA A 61 1.25 -2.63 -22.63
C ALA A 61 2.37 -3.32 -21.83
N VAL A 62 2.22 -3.39 -20.50
CA VAL A 62 3.17 -4.09 -19.64
C VAL A 62 2.93 -5.60 -19.69
N ALA A 63 4.01 -6.37 -19.69
CA ALA A 63 3.97 -7.83 -19.62
C ALA A 63 3.19 -8.31 -18.38
N HIS A 64 2.51 -9.46 -18.51
CA HIS A 64 1.73 -10.07 -17.44
C HIS A 64 0.69 -9.12 -16.80
N ARG A 65 0.06 -8.26 -17.61
CA ARG A 65 -0.97 -7.28 -17.18
C ARG A 65 -2.05 -7.86 -16.27
N ALA A 66 -2.48 -9.10 -16.49
CA ALA A 66 -3.49 -9.75 -15.65
C ALA A 66 -3.03 -9.85 -14.18
N MET A 67 -1.78 -10.26 -13.95
CA MET A 67 -1.21 -10.32 -12.60
C MET A 67 -1.07 -8.93 -11.99
N GLY A 68 -0.57 -7.95 -12.77
CA GLY A 68 -0.49 -6.57 -12.33
C GLY A 68 -1.84 -5.98 -11.92
N SER A 69 -2.93 -6.28 -12.64
CA SER A 69 -4.29 -5.87 -12.26
C SER A 69 -4.73 -6.50 -10.93
N THR A 70 -4.42 -7.77 -10.69
CA THR A 70 -4.68 -8.42 -9.39
C THR A 70 -3.91 -7.74 -8.27
N VAL A 71 -2.62 -7.44 -8.47
CA VAL A 71 -1.81 -6.72 -7.49
C VAL A 71 -2.44 -5.36 -7.18
N ALA A 72 -2.87 -4.60 -8.21
CA ALA A 72 -3.49 -3.30 -8.02
C ALA A 72 -4.79 -3.38 -7.18
N LEU A 73 -5.60 -4.43 -7.40
CA LEU A 73 -6.82 -4.66 -6.64
C LEU A 73 -6.52 -4.96 -5.16
N VAL A 74 -5.51 -5.78 -4.87
CA VAL A 74 -5.10 -6.09 -3.48
C VAL A 74 -4.55 -4.84 -2.78
N ILE A 75 -3.73 -4.04 -3.46
CA ILE A 75 -3.23 -2.76 -2.94
C ILE A 75 -4.38 -1.76 -2.70
N ALA A 76 -5.37 -1.70 -3.59
CA ALA A 76 -6.57 -0.90 -3.37
C ALA A 76 -7.33 -1.37 -2.12
N GLY A 77 -7.44 -2.69 -1.90
CA GLY A 77 -7.99 -3.26 -0.66
C GLY A 77 -7.19 -2.88 0.59
N ALA A 78 -5.85 -2.87 0.51
CA ALA A 78 -5.00 -2.39 1.58
C ALA A 78 -5.27 -0.91 1.90
N LEU A 79 -5.44 -0.07 0.88
CA LEU A 79 -5.75 1.35 1.05
C LEU A 79 -7.11 1.56 1.74
N LEU A 80 -8.14 0.84 1.31
CA LEU A 80 -9.47 0.90 1.92
C LEU A 80 -9.42 0.47 3.39
N THR A 81 -8.85 -0.71 3.68
CA THR A 81 -8.73 -1.19 5.06
C THR A 81 -7.94 -0.24 5.96
N GLY A 82 -6.88 0.40 5.43
CA GLY A 82 -6.09 1.41 6.15
C GLY A 82 -6.86 2.69 6.45
N LEU A 83 -7.69 3.16 5.51
CA LEU A 83 -8.52 4.35 5.67
C LEU A 83 -9.59 4.17 6.76
N PHE A 84 -10.08 2.95 6.96
CA PHE A 84 -11.05 2.64 8.02
C PHE A 84 -10.43 2.59 9.42
N VAL A 85 -9.13 2.35 9.58
CA VAL A 85 -8.46 2.29 10.89
C VAL A 85 -8.71 3.55 11.74
N PRO A 86 -8.43 4.79 11.28
CA PRO A 86 -8.67 5.99 12.09
C PRO A 86 -10.16 6.27 12.35
N ILE A 87 -11.04 5.90 11.44
CA ILE A 87 -12.50 6.04 11.60
C ILE A 87 -12.99 5.15 12.74
N ILE A 88 -12.54 3.89 12.75
CA ILE A 88 -12.88 2.91 13.79
C ILE A 88 -12.23 3.28 15.11
N ALA A 89 -10.98 3.76 15.09
CA ALA A 89 -10.24 4.14 16.29
C ALA A 89 -10.95 5.23 17.10
N LYS A 90 -11.68 6.15 16.45
CA LYS A 90 -12.43 7.22 17.12
C LYS A 90 -13.57 6.66 17.99
N SER A 91 -14.29 5.66 17.51
CA SER A 91 -15.51 5.15 18.15
C SER A 91 -15.28 3.88 18.97
N ARG A 92 -14.25 3.10 18.64
CA ARG A 92 -13.97 1.78 19.25
C ARG A 92 -12.45 1.56 19.39
N PRO A 93 -11.77 2.24 20.34
CA PRO A 93 -10.31 2.14 20.49
C PRO A 93 -9.82 0.72 20.80
N GLY A 94 -10.63 -0.10 21.47
CA GLY A 94 -10.27 -1.47 21.87
C GLY A 94 -10.08 -2.45 20.71
N ILE A 95 -10.57 -2.15 19.50
CA ILE A 95 -10.45 -3.05 18.34
C ILE A 95 -9.46 -2.55 17.29
N VAL A 96 -8.77 -1.43 17.54
CA VAL A 96 -7.82 -0.83 16.58
C VAL A 96 -6.69 -1.78 16.21
N GLY A 97 -6.18 -2.55 17.17
CA GLY A 97 -5.10 -3.51 16.92
C GLY A 97 -5.48 -4.57 15.88
N GLY A 98 -6.71 -5.08 15.95
CA GLY A 98 -7.22 -6.05 14.98
C GLY A 98 -7.32 -5.46 13.57
N TRP A 99 -7.86 -4.25 13.44
CA TRP A 99 -7.96 -3.57 12.15
C TRP A 99 -6.60 -3.17 11.56
N LEU A 100 -5.66 -2.77 12.42
CA LEU A 100 -4.28 -2.51 12.01
C LEU A 100 -3.62 -3.79 11.50
N ALA A 101 -3.84 -4.93 12.16
CA ALA A 101 -3.34 -6.23 11.70
C ALA A 101 -3.95 -6.65 10.35
N VAL A 102 -5.24 -6.44 10.14
CA VAL A 102 -5.91 -6.67 8.85
C VAL A 102 -5.26 -5.82 7.76
N HIS A 103 -5.16 -4.50 7.96
CA HIS A 103 -4.53 -3.59 7.00
C HIS A 103 -3.07 -4.01 6.69
N ALA A 104 -2.27 -4.24 7.72
CA ALA A 104 -0.88 -4.66 7.56
C ALA A 104 -0.74 -5.98 6.80
N THR A 105 -1.64 -6.94 7.04
CA THR A 105 -1.66 -8.24 6.35
C THR A 105 -1.98 -8.07 4.87
N VAL A 106 -3.07 -7.35 4.54
CA VAL A 106 -3.47 -7.11 3.15
C VAL A 106 -2.39 -6.31 2.40
N ALA A 107 -1.81 -5.28 3.05
CA ALA A 107 -0.70 -4.51 2.49
C ALA A 107 0.53 -5.36 2.23
N THR A 108 0.90 -6.25 3.15
CA THR A 108 2.06 -7.14 3.00
C THR A 108 1.86 -8.14 1.86
N ILE A 109 0.66 -8.72 1.74
CA ILE A 109 0.31 -9.60 0.61
C ILE A 109 0.42 -8.83 -0.71
N GLY A 110 -0.23 -7.67 -0.82
CA GLY A 110 -0.20 -6.86 -2.03
C GLY A 110 1.22 -6.45 -2.43
N PHE A 111 2.04 -6.02 -1.46
CA PHE A 111 3.42 -5.62 -1.73
C PHE A 111 4.31 -6.81 -2.11
N SER A 112 4.12 -7.98 -1.48
CA SER A 112 4.84 -9.20 -1.87
C SER A 112 4.50 -9.64 -3.29
N MET A 113 3.21 -9.55 -3.67
CA MET A 113 2.78 -9.82 -5.04
C MET A 113 3.35 -8.80 -6.04
N LEU A 114 3.47 -7.52 -5.65
CA LEU A 114 4.13 -6.50 -6.48
C LEU A 114 5.60 -6.85 -6.73
N LEU A 115 6.35 -7.24 -5.69
CA LEU A 115 7.75 -7.64 -5.84
C LEU A 115 7.88 -8.87 -6.75
N PHE A 116 7.02 -9.87 -6.56
CA PHE A 116 6.99 -11.05 -7.41
C PHE A 116 6.71 -10.68 -8.88
N TRP A 117 5.73 -9.80 -9.13
CA TRP A 117 5.43 -9.32 -10.48
C TRP A 117 6.59 -8.53 -11.07
N ALA A 118 7.17 -7.59 -10.33
CA ALA A 118 8.26 -6.74 -10.81
C ALA A 118 9.55 -7.52 -11.11
N LEU A 119 9.80 -8.65 -10.43
CA LEU A 119 10.94 -9.52 -10.69
C LEU A 119 10.69 -10.52 -11.83
N GLY A 120 9.41 -10.79 -12.14
CA GLY A 120 9.00 -11.67 -13.24
C GLY A 120 8.71 -10.95 -14.56
N THR A 121 8.73 -9.61 -14.57
CA THR A 121 8.58 -8.75 -15.76
C THR A 121 9.91 -8.18 -16.21
#